data_AF-A0A914F591-F1
#
_entry.id   AF-A0A914F591-F1
#
_cell.length_a   1.000
_cell.length_b   1.000
_cell.length_c   1.000
_cell.angle_alpha   90.00
_cell.angle_beta   90.00
_cell.angle_gamma   90.00
#
_symmetry.space_group_name_H-M   'P 1'
#
loop_
_entity.id
_entity.type
_entity.pdbx_description
1 polymer ?
#
loop_
_entity_poly.entity_id
_entity_poly.type
_entity_poly.pdbx_seq_one_letter_code
_entity_poly.pdbx_strand_id
1 'polypeptide(L)'
;MKSVISLIVFALVASQIEAFNALRSKRQMTDPNNGQPQCHGGPLTPLNGQLSYSTGSIIGPWPAGATATLFCNAGYILNGAPTSVCQNGIFNPVGICVPANNGLLGIPGMPVVGRK
;
A
#
# COMPACT_ATOMS: atom_id res chain seq x y z
N MET A 1 7.34 -22.96 51.99
CA MET A 1 7.27 -21.55 51.50
C MET A 1 7.89 -21.38 50.10
N LYS A 2 9.06 -21.95 49.80
CA LYS A 2 9.75 -21.84 48.50
C LYS A 2 8.99 -22.47 47.31
N SER A 3 8.34 -23.62 47.51
CA SER A 3 7.56 -24.30 46.44
C SER A 3 6.29 -23.57 46.03
N VAL A 4 5.62 -22.90 46.99
CA VAL A 4 4.37 -22.17 46.74
C VAL A 4 4.63 -20.90 45.93
N ILE A 5 5.73 -20.20 46.22
CA ILE A 5 6.15 -19.01 45.48
C ILE A 5 6.45 -19.36 44.01
N SER A 6 7.11 -20.50 43.76
CA SER A 6 7.39 -20.97 42.39
C SER A 6 6.09 -21.27 41.62
N LEU A 7 5.14 -21.98 42.23
CA LEU A 7 3.83 -22.28 41.62
C LEU A 7 3.02 -21.01 41.29
N ILE A 8 3.05 -20.00 42.15
CA ILE A 8 2.37 -18.71 41.92
C ILE A 8 3.01 -17.97 40.73
N VAL A 9 4.34 -17.95 40.64
CA VAL A 9 5.06 -17.33 39.52
C VAL A 9 4.74 -18.06 38.21
N PHE A 10 4.72 -19.39 38.20
CA PHE A 10 4.33 -20.18 37.02
C PHE A 10 2.89 -19.89 36.56
N ALA A 11 1.94 -19.78 37.50
CA ALA A 11 0.54 -19.48 37.18
C ALA A 11 0.37 -18.05 36.61
N LEU A 12 1.08 -17.06 37.16
CA LEU A 12 1.06 -15.69 36.65
C LEU A 12 1.68 -15.59 35.25
N VAL A 13 2.79 -16.29 34.99
CA VAL A 13 3.42 -16.33 33.67
C VAL A 13 2.49 -17.00 32.65
N ALA A 14 1.83 -18.10 32.99
CA ALA A 14 0.88 -18.79 32.11
C ALA A 14 -0.29 -17.88 31.68
N SER A 15 -0.88 -17.15 32.63
CA SER A 15 -2.01 -16.25 32.37
C SER A 15 -1.65 -15.06 31.46
N GLN A 16 -0.41 -14.55 31.56
CA GLN A 16 0.10 -13.46 30.71
C GLN A 16 0.42 -13.94 29.27
N ILE A 17 0.78 -15.22 29.08
CA ILE A 17 1.04 -15.81 27.76
C ILE A 17 -0.24 -15.85 26.92
N GLU A 18 -1.38 -16.20 27.52
CA GLU A 18 -2.68 -16.27 26.84
C GLU A 18 -3.14 -14.89 26.35
N ALA A 19 -2.96 -13.85 27.18
CA ALA A 19 -3.28 -12.46 26.82
C ALA A 19 -2.41 -11.94 25.65
N PHE A 20 -1.12 -12.31 25.61
CA PHE A 20 -0.23 -11.94 24.51
C PHE A 20 -0.58 -12.67 23.20
N ASN A 21 -1.00 -13.95 23.29
CA ASN A 21 -1.40 -14.74 22.13
C ASN A 21 -2.70 -14.22 21.51
N ALA A 22 -3.64 -13.72 22.34
CA ALA A 22 -4.86 -13.06 21.89
C ALA A 22 -4.61 -11.73 21.14
N LEU A 23 -3.60 -10.94 21.56
CA LEU A 23 -3.21 -9.71 20.86
C LEU A 23 -2.45 -9.94 19.55
N ARG A 24 -1.69 -11.05 19.46
CA ARG A 24 -1.02 -11.46 18.20
C ARG A 24 -2.03 -11.77 17.09
N SER A 25 -3.20 -12.28 17.44
CA SER A 25 -4.28 -12.63 16.49
C SER A 25 -4.89 -11.42 15.76
N LYS A 26 -4.79 -10.20 16.32
CA LYS A 26 -5.30 -8.95 15.70
C LYS A 26 -4.28 -8.22 14.81
N ARG A 27 -3.00 -8.63 14.78
CA ARG A 27 -1.93 -7.92 14.05
C ARG A 27 -1.70 -8.36 12.61
N GLN A 28 -2.38 -9.40 12.13
CA GLN A 28 -2.32 -9.79 10.72
C GLN A 28 -3.71 -9.65 10.11
N MET A 29 -4.05 -8.42 9.76
CA MET A 29 -5.11 -8.13 8.80
C MET A 29 -4.58 -8.57 7.43
N THR A 30 -4.57 -9.87 7.19
CA THR A 30 -4.52 -10.44 5.84
C THR A 30 -5.96 -10.48 5.33
N ASP A 31 -6.19 -10.03 4.10
CA ASP A 31 -7.50 -10.17 3.47
C ASP A 31 -7.90 -11.67 3.43
N PRO A 32 -9.13 -12.03 3.85
CA PRO A 32 -9.58 -13.42 3.91
C PRO A 32 -9.64 -14.13 2.55
N ASN A 33 -9.45 -13.43 1.43
CA ASN A 33 -9.52 -14.01 0.09
C ASN A 33 -8.14 -14.31 -0.53
N ASN A 34 -7.04 -13.71 -0.05
CA ASN A 34 -5.72 -13.91 -0.69
C ASN A 34 -4.56 -14.20 0.27
N GLY A 35 -4.72 -14.11 1.60
CA GLY A 35 -3.64 -14.46 2.55
C GLY A 35 -2.36 -13.62 2.41
N GLN A 36 -2.41 -12.52 1.65
CA GLN A 36 -1.31 -11.61 1.41
C GLN A 36 -1.49 -10.33 2.25
N PRO A 37 -0.38 -9.68 2.66
CA PRO A 37 -0.44 -8.41 3.39
C PRO A 37 -1.12 -7.32 2.53
N GLN A 38 -2.18 -6.72 3.08
CA GLN A 38 -2.92 -5.60 2.48
C GLN A 38 -2.16 -4.28 2.66
N CYS A 39 -2.21 -3.42 1.65
CA CYS A 39 -1.67 -2.07 1.72
C CYS A 39 -2.65 -1.18 2.49
N HIS A 40 -2.19 -0.59 3.60
CA HIS A 40 -3.00 0.33 4.39
C HIS A 40 -2.76 1.81 3.99
N GLY A 41 -1.62 2.09 3.39
CA GLY A 41 -1.27 3.39 2.82
C GLY A 41 -1.33 3.35 1.30
N GLY A 42 -1.93 4.38 0.70
CA GLY A 42 -1.97 4.54 -0.75
C GLY A 42 -0.63 5.05 -1.29
N PRO A 43 -0.34 4.85 -2.58
CA PRO A 43 0.75 5.53 -3.24
C PRO A 43 0.59 7.05 -3.16
N LEU A 44 1.71 7.77 -3.13
CA LEU A 44 1.71 9.23 -3.15
C LEU A 44 1.08 9.71 -4.45
N THR A 45 -0.07 10.37 -4.35
CA THR A 45 -0.68 11.10 -5.47
C THR A 45 0.23 12.26 -5.86
N PRO A 46 0.76 12.34 -7.09
CA PRO A 46 1.51 13.51 -7.51
C PRO A 46 0.59 14.72 -7.68
N LEU A 47 1.15 15.90 -7.41
CA LEU A 47 0.48 17.17 -7.65
C LEU A 47 0.15 17.29 -9.16
N ASN A 48 -1.09 17.70 -9.49
CA ASN A 48 -1.61 17.76 -10.86
C ASN A 48 -1.91 16.39 -11.51
N GLY A 49 -2.08 15.33 -10.70
CA GLY A 49 -2.63 14.05 -11.13
C GLY A 49 -3.73 13.53 -10.20
N GLN A 50 -4.45 12.52 -10.66
CA GLN A 50 -5.53 11.81 -9.96
C GLN A 50 -5.21 10.31 -9.98
N LEU A 51 -5.33 9.62 -8.84
CA LEU A 51 -5.17 8.17 -8.78
C LEU A 51 -6.53 7.47 -8.81
N SER A 52 -6.66 6.46 -9.66
CA SER A 52 -7.80 5.55 -9.71
C SER A 52 -7.37 4.15 -9.31
N TYR A 53 -8.06 3.55 -8.35
CA TYR A 53 -7.73 2.21 -7.86
C TYR A 53 -8.68 1.18 -8.48
N SER A 54 -8.18 0.01 -8.87
CA SER A 54 -9.01 -1.06 -9.45
C SER A 54 -10.07 -1.61 -8.48
N THR A 55 -9.91 -1.30 -7.19
CA THR A 55 -10.80 -1.69 -6.09
C THR A 55 -11.91 -0.67 -5.84
N GLY A 56 -11.87 0.50 -6.49
CA GLY A 56 -12.84 1.58 -6.31
C GLY A 56 -12.66 2.39 -5.02
N SER A 57 -11.88 1.92 -4.05
CA SER A 57 -11.56 2.65 -2.82
C SER A 57 -10.31 3.52 -3.00
N ILE A 58 -10.42 4.80 -2.62
CA ILE A 58 -9.31 5.78 -2.60
C ILE A 58 -8.58 5.77 -1.24
N ILE A 59 -9.20 5.15 -0.23
CA ILE A 59 -8.65 5.02 1.13
C ILE A 59 -8.73 3.56 1.52
N GLY A 60 -7.62 3.03 2.04
CA GLY A 60 -7.42 1.61 2.31
C GLY A 60 -8.25 1.05 3.45
N PRO A 61 -8.18 -0.29 3.65
CA PRO A 61 -7.13 -1.17 3.15
C PRO A 61 -7.34 -1.75 1.73
N TRP A 62 -6.27 -1.79 0.94
CA TRP A 62 -6.24 -2.41 -0.40
C TRP A 62 -5.66 -3.84 -0.34
N PRO A 63 -6.28 -4.84 -0.99
CA PRO A 63 -5.73 -6.18 -1.09
C PRO A 63 -4.43 -6.22 -1.90
N ALA A 64 -3.60 -7.23 -1.65
CA ALA A 64 -2.41 -7.46 -2.48
C ALA A 64 -2.82 -7.73 -3.94
N GLY A 65 -2.12 -7.10 -4.88
CA GLY A 65 -2.48 -7.07 -6.29
C GLY A 65 -3.41 -5.90 -6.68
N ALA A 66 -3.88 -5.09 -5.73
CA ALA A 66 -4.59 -3.86 -6.06
C ALA A 66 -3.70 -2.94 -6.92
N THR A 67 -4.26 -2.45 -8.01
CA THR A 67 -3.55 -1.57 -8.95
C THR A 67 -4.09 -0.15 -8.84
N ALA A 68 -3.21 0.82 -8.63
CA ALA A 68 -3.50 2.24 -8.68
C ALA A 68 -2.98 2.82 -10.00
N THR A 69 -3.85 3.46 -10.76
CA THR A 69 -3.55 4.06 -12.06
C THR A 69 -3.60 5.57 -11.95
N LEU A 70 -2.54 6.24 -12.39
CA LEU A 70 -2.36 7.67 -12.36
C LEU A 70 -2.85 8.31 -13.67
N PHE A 71 -3.68 9.32 -13.50
CA PHE A 71 -4.21 10.16 -14.57
C PHE A 71 -3.70 11.58 -14.38
N CYS A 72 -2.96 12.12 -15.34
CA CYS A 72 -2.52 13.51 -15.29
C CYS A 72 -3.61 14.45 -15.79
N ASN A 73 -3.70 15.65 -15.20
CA ASN A 73 -4.64 16.68 -15.63
C ASN A 73 -4.29 17.20 -17.04
N ALA A 74 -5.26 17.84 -17.70
CA ALA A 74 -5.06 18.43 -19.02
C ALA A 74 -3.89 19.45 -18.99
N GLY A 75 -2.95 19.33 -19.93
CA GLY A 75 -1.72 20.13 -19.96
C GLY A 75 -0.54 19.55 -19.18
N TYR A 76 -0.69 18.37 -18.55
CA TYR A 76 0.40 17.64 -17.90
C TYR A 76 0.60 16.26 -18.57
N ILE A 77 1.86 15.85 -18.67
CA ILE A 77 2.27 14.53 -19.15
C ILE A 77 2.79 13.69 -17.99
N LEU A 78 2.58 12.38 -18.10
CA LEU A 78 3.10 11.42 -17.15
C LEU A 78 4.60 11.21 -17.39
N ASN A 79 5.38 11.30 -16.33
CA ASN A 79 6.79 10.97 -16.31
C ASN A 79 7.03 9.83 -15.29
N GLY A 80 7.38 8.64 -15.78
CA GLY A 80 7.56 7.43 -14.98
C GLY A 80 6.41 6.42 -15.13
N ALA A 81 6.17 5.61 -14.10
CA ALA A 81 5.16 4.55 -14.14
C ALA A 81 3.74 5.10 -13.93
N PRO A 82 2.79 4.91 -14.86
CA PRO A 82 1.41 5.34 -14.65
C PRO A 82 0.71 4.52 -13.58
N THR A 83 1.18 3.30 -13.35
CA THR A 83 0.48 2.32 -12.52
C THR A 83 1.39 1.86 -11.40
N SER A 84 0.85 1.75 -10.21
CA SER A 84 1.48 1.06 -9.10
C SER A 84 0.63 -0.09 -8.60
N VAL A 85 1.31 -1.13 -8.13
CA VAL A 85 0.68 -2.34 -7.63
C VAL A 85 1.02 -2.50 -6.15
N CYS A 86 0.02 -2.85 -5.36
CA CYS A 86 0.20 -3.26 -3.97
C CYS A 86 0.87 -4.63 -3.93
N GLN A 87 2.13 -4.69 -3.49
CA GLN A 87 2.90 -5.92 -3.32
C GLN A 87 3.54 -5.93 -1.94
N ASN A 88 3.50 -7.06 -1.23
CA ASN A 88 4.04 -7.17 0.13
C ASN A 88 3.51 -6.11 1.13
N GLY A 89 2.26 -5.65 0.97
CA GLY A 89 1.66 -4.63 1.84
C GLY A 89 2.15 -3.19 1.59
N ILE A 90 2.92 -2.96 0.52
CA ILE A 90 3.43 -1.65 0.10
C ILE A 90 3.09 -1.40 -1.37
N PHE A 91 2.68 -0.18 -1.71
CA PHE A 91 2.53 0.21 -3.12
C PHE A 91 3.88 0.59 -3.74
N ASN A 92 4.13 0.10 -4.94
CA ASN A 92 5.31 0.48 -5.73
C ASN A 92 5.29 1.99 -6.07
N PRO A 93 6.44 2.67 -6.26
CA PRO A 93 6.45 4.08 -6.62
C PRO A 93 5.73 4.33 -7.94
N VAL A 94 4.94 5.40 -7.97
CA VAL A 94 4.20 5.86 -9.14
C VAL A 94 4.94 7.05 -9.75
N GLY A 95 4.76 7.27 -11.04
CA GLY A 95 5.31 8.41 -11.75
C GLY A 95 4.72 9.75 -11.29
N ILE A 96 5.21 10.83 -11.87
CA ILE A 96 4.75 12.18 -11.57
C ILE A 96 4.14 12.83 -12.82
N CYS A 97 3.24 13.79 -12.62
CA CYS A 97 2.69 14.59 -13.69
C CYS A 97 3.51 15.87 -13.85
N VAL A 98 4.17 16.03 -15.00
CA VAL A 98 4.98 17.21 -15.33
C VAL A 98 4.30 18.04 -16.42
N PRO A 99 4.42 19.38 -16.45
CA PRO A 99 3.75 20.21 -17.44
C PRO A 99 4.22 19.87 -18.86
N ALA A 100 3.27 19.71 -19.78
CA ALA A 100 3.51 19.38 -21.19
C ALA A 100 4.26 20.50 -21.95
N ASN A 101 4.29 21.71 -21.37
CA ASN A 101 4.90 22.91 -21.96
C ASN A 101 6.42 22.81 -22.20
N ASN A 102 7.07 21.75 -21.70
CA ASN A 102 8.51 21.50 -21.90
C ASN A 102 8.81 20.47 -23.01
N GLY A 103 7.80 19.97 -23.73
CA GLY A 103 7.94 19.07 -24.86
C GLY A 103 7.35 19.71 -26.11
N LEU A 104 8.22 20.33 -26.91
CA LEU A 104 7.95 20.85 -28.25
C LEU A 104 7.09 19.85 -29.07
N LEU A 105 5.86 20.25 -29.42
CA LEU A 105 4.87 19.58 -30.30
C LEU A 105 3.98 18.49 -29.65
N GLY A 106 2.93 18.94 -28.97
CA GLY A 106 1.87 18.08 -28.40
C GLY A 106 0.99 17.42 -29.47
N ILE A 107 1.21 16.14 -29.69
CA ILE A 107 0.20 15.22 -30.20
C ILE A 107 -0.52 14.57 -29.00
N PRO A 108 -1.85 14.68 -28.88
CA PRO A 108 -2.60 13.99 -27.84
C PRO A 108 -2.56 12.48 -28.09
N GLY A 109 -2.07 11.71 -27.11
CA GLY A 109 -2.27 10.25 -27.06
C GLY A 109 -1.08 9.33 -27.36
N MET A 110 0.18 9.81 -27.36
CA MET A 110 1.33 8.90 -27.47
C MET A 110 2.11 8.76 -26.15
N PRO A 111 2.44 7.53 -25.72
CA PRO A 111 3.30 7.32 -24.56
C PRO A 111 4.72 7.81 -24.87
N VAL A 112 5.34 8.48 -23.90
CA VAL A 112 6.74 8.89 -23.95
C VAL A 112 7.64 7.64 -23.94
N VAL A 113 7.95 7.11 -25.13
CA VAL A 113 8.99 6.08 -25.26
C VAL A 113 10.32 6.74 -24.92
N GLY A 114 10.83 6.46 -23.71
CA GLY A 114 12.18 6.82 -23.30
C GLY A 114 13.17 6.30 -24.35
N ARG A 115 13.80 7.23 -25.08
CA ARG A 115 14.90 6.91 -25.96
C ARG A 115 16.08 6.46 -25.10
N LYS A 116 16.43 5.17 -25.21
CA LYS A 116 17.71 4.64 -24.74
C LYS A 116 18.78 4.90 -25.79
#